data_AF-A0A9Q1GXA2-F1
#
_entry.id   AF-A0A9Q1GXA2-F1
#
_cell.length_a   1.000
_cell.length_b   1.000
_cell.length_c   1.000
_cell.angle_alpha   90.00
_cell.angle_beta   90.00
_cell.angle_gamma   90.00
#
_symmetry.space_group_name_H-M   'P 1'
#
loop_
_entity.id
_entity.type
_entity.pdbx_description
1 polymer ?
#
loop_
_entity_poly.entity_id
_entity_poly.type
_entity_poly.pdbx_seq_one_letter_code
_entity_poly.pdbx_strand_id
1 'polypeptide(L)'
;MMENNKIDETEPRLSVAPTLVDRFGFIKPENSRSAVVTKSAFQLEREERRVRKWRKMIGVGGSDWKHYVRRRPNIVKRRVRKGIPDCLRGLVWQLISGSRDLLLTNPGVYEVTQVVIHVNPADLVVYETSASELDIIRDISRTFPSHVFFQQRHGPGQRSLYNVLKAYSVFDRDVGYVQGMGFIAGLLLLYMSEEDAFWMLVALLKGAVHGPIEGLYLSGLPLVQQYLFQFDHLVKEHLPKLGEHFCQETINPSMYASQWFITVFSYAFPFDLALRIWDVFLYEGIKVVFRVGLALLKSCQDDLVKLPFEDLMHALRNFPKEVTDPDTLLPLAYSIKIEYDFLKEVGQISRRLEELRFKYENVHGKKGLSMLSRGKHKKQLELPGFYFRKQADIQENGEVIQFEEGSHHQKQHLRRHYSRIKTDKHHDLDGEVIQSDGRILTNV
;
A
#
# COMPACT_ATOMS: atom_id res chain seq x y z
N MET A 1 -66.46 -29.13 36.86
CA MET A 1 -65.82 -29.22 35.53
C MET A 1 -65.36 -27.83 35.12
N MET A 2 -64.36 -27.76 34.23
CA MET A 2 -63.63 -26.56 33.77
C MET A 2 -62.53 -26.08 34.72
N GLU A 3 -61.31 -26.53 34.42
CA GLU A 3 -60.05 -26.06 34.99
C GLU A 3 -59.63 -24.73 34.35
N ASN A 4 -59.09 -23.82 35.17
CA ASN A 4 -58.45 -22.59 34.69
C ASN A 4 -57.01 -22.90 34.28
N ASN A 5 -56.76 -23.08 32.98
CA ASN A 5 -55.40 -23.10 32.44
C ASN A 5 -54.76 -21.71 32.55
N LYS A 6 -53.86 -21.53 33.51
CA LYS A 6 -52.86 -20.45 33.47
C LYS A 6 -51.89 -20.75 32.34
N ILE A 7 -51.78 -19.84 31.37
CA ILE A 7 -50.69 -19.85 30.39
C ILE A 7 -49.50 -19.15 31.05
N ASP A 8 -48.37 -19.84 31.09
CA ASP A 8 -47.14 -19.40 31.75
C ASP A 8 -46.29 -18.58 30.77
N GLU A 9 -46.46 -17.25 30.77
CA GLU A 9 -45.63 -16.33 29.98
C GLU A 9 -44.25 -16.12 30.62
N THR A 10 -43.38 -17.12 30.51
CA THR A 10 -41.93 -16.95 30.71
C THR A 10 -41.14 -17.44 29.50
N GLU A 11 -41.24 -16.71 28.38
CA GLU A 11 -40.17 -16.77 27.39
C GLU A 11 -38.89 -16.20 28.01
N PRO A 12 -37.77 -16.96 28.03
CA PRO A 12 -36.50 -16.43 28.49
C PRO A 12 -36.02 -15.41 27.46
N ARG A 13 -36.12 -14.12 27.80
CA ARG A 13 -35.44 -13.05 27.06
C ARG A 13 -33.95 -13.39 27.02
N LEU A 14 -33.47 -13.89 25.88
CA LEU A 14 -32.06 -14.10 25.60
C LEU A 14 -31.35 -12.75 25.70
N SER A 15 -30.80 -12.46 26.89
CA SER A 15 -29.98 -11.29 27.12
C SER A 15 -28.65 -11.48 26.41
N VAL A 16 -28.64 -11.22 25.10
CA VAL A 16 -27.41 -11.11 24.33
C VAL A 16 -26.58 -10.00 24.98
N ALA A 17 -25.53 -10.40 25.69
CA ALA A 17 -24.63 -9.45 26.32
C ALA A 17 -24.09 -8.50 25.24
N PRO A 18 -24.04 -7.17 25.49
CA PRO A 18 -23.65 -6.21 24.47
C PRO A 18 -22.22 -6.51 24.01
N THR A 19 -22.07 -6.94 22.75
CA THR A 19 -20.79 -7.28 22.15
C THR A 19 -19.81 -6.12 22.30
N LEU A 20 -18.73 -6.33 23.04
CA LEU A 20 -17.77 -5.26 23.32
C LEU A 20 -16.97 -4.94 22.05
N VAL A 21 -17.33 -3.86 21.37
CA VAL A 21 -16.61 -3.36 20.19
C VAL A 21 -15.63 -2.24 20.53
N ASP A 22 -14.62 -2.07 19.67
CA ASP A 22 -13.79 -0.88 19.65
C ASP A 22 -14.49 0.30 18.93
N ARG A 23 -13.80 1.44 18.86
CA ARG A 23 -14.29 2.67 18.23
C ARG A 23 -14.49 2.58 16.70
N PHE A 24 -14.06 1.48 16.08
CA PHE A 24 -14.16 1.22 14.65
C PHE A 24 -15.09 0.05 14.32
N GLY A 25 -15.70 -0.60 15.33
CA GLY A 25 -16.62 -1.73 15.14
C GLY A 25 -15.98 -3.12 15.20
N PHE A 26 -14.71 -3.24 15.59
CA PHE A 26 -14.05 -4.53 15.79
C PHE A 26 -14.35 -5.11 17.17
N ILE A 27 -14.72 -6.37 17.22
CA ILE A 27 -15.06 -7.10 18.45
C ILE A 27 -13.79 -7.36 19.26
N LYS A 28 -13.85 -7.02 20.55
CA LYS A 28 -12.78 -7.26 21.52
C LYS A 28 -12.99 -8.60 22.24
N PRO A 29 -11.93 -9.33 22.59
CA PRO A 29 -12.04 -10.49 23.48
C PRO A 29 -12.59 -10.09 24.85
N GLU A 30 -13.43 -10.91 25.47
CA GLU A 30 -14.06 -10.59 26.77
C GLU A 30 -13.05 -10.31 27.90
N ASN A 31 -11.90 -10.99 27.87
CA ASN A 31 -10.79 -10.76 28.80
C ASN A 31 -10.10 -9.39 28.60
N SER A 32 -10.35 -8.70 27.49
CA SER A 32 -9.89 -7.34 27.23
C SER A 32 -10.83 -6.29 27.85
N ARG A 33 -11.13 -6.43 29.15
CA ARG A 33 -11.70 -5.35 29.99
C ARG A 33 -10.66 -4.24 30.26
N SER A 34 -10.00 -3.76 29.21
CA SER A 34 -9.54 -2.38 29.20
C SER A 34 -10.76 -1.50 29.42
N ALA A 35 -10.72 -0.61 30.40
CA ALA A 35 -11.78 0.35 30.64
C ALA A 35 -12.22 0.97 29.31
N VAL A 36 -13.53 1.16 29.12
CA VAL A 36 -14.05 1.94 27.99
C VAL A 36 -13.33 3.28 28.05
N VAL A 37 -12.42 3.53 27.10
CA VAL A 37 -11.58 4.73 27.09
C VAL A 37 -12.48 5.88 26.67
N THR A 38 -13.26 6.36 27.64
CA THR A 38 -14.07 7.57 27.52
C THR A 38 -13.09 8.69 27.21
N LYS A 39 -13.12 9.15 25.96
CA LYS A 39 -12.26 10.25 25.50
C LYS A 39 -12.41 11.40 26.47
N SER A 40 -11.31 11.85 27.05
CA SER A 40 -11.36 12.97 27.99
C SER A 40 -11.98 14.19 27.31
N ALA A 41 -12.61 15.09 28.06
CA ALA A 41 -13.24 16.29 27.50
C ALA A 41 -12.28 17.07 26.57
N PHE A 42 -10.98 17.10 26.92
CA PHE A 42 -9.92 17.67 26.10
C PHE A 42 -9.71 16.95 24.76
N GLN A 43 -9.80 15.61 24.71
CA GLN A 43 -9.70 14.84 23.47
C GLN A 43 -10.90 15.09 22.55
N LEU A 44 -12.12 15.13 23.12
CA LEU A 44 -13.34 15.46 22.37
C LEU A 44 -13.25 16.88 21.79
N GLU A 45 -12.88 17.87 22.59
CA GLU A 45 -12.73 19.24 22.12
C GLU A 45 -11.62 19.36 21.04
N ARG A 46 -10.51 18.62 21.18
CA ARG A 46 -9.46 18.52 20.16
C ARG A 46 -9.99 17.92 18.85
N GLU A 47 -10.83 16.90 18.90
CA GLU A 47 -11.46 16.29 17.72
C GLU A 47 -12.45 17.25 17.05
N GLU A 48 -13.34 17.91 17.80
CA GLU A 48 -14.25 18.90 17.24
C GLU A 48 -13.50 20.07 16.59
N ARG A 49 -12.46 20.60 17.25
CA ARG A 49 -11.58 21.63 16.70
C ARG A 49 -10.92 21.17 15.39
N ARG A 50 -10.67 19.86 15.19
CA ARG A 50 -10.21 19.29 13.90
C ARG A 50 -11.36 19.21 12.89
N VAL A 51 -12.54 18.71 13.26
CA VAL A 51 -13.72 18.61 12.36
C VAL A 51 -14.12 19.99 11.83
N ARG A 52 -14.26 21.00 12.69
CA ARG A 52 -14.56 22.40 12.28
C ARG A 52 -13.50 22.94 11.31
N LYS A 53 -12.22 22.68 11.60
CA LYS A 53 -11.09 23.05 10.73
C LYS A 53 -11.14 22.38 9.36
N TRP A 54 -11.55 21.11 9.28
CA TRP A 54 -11.69 20.36 8.03
C TRP A 54 -12.94 20.74 7.23
N ARG A 55 -14.11 20.94 7.88
CA ARG A 55 -15.32 21.46 7.23
C ARG A 55 -15.07 22.78 6.48
N LYS A 56 -14.29 23.70 7.08
CA LYS A 56 -13.85 24.95 6.42
C LYS A 56 -12.87 24.77 5.24
N MET A 57 -12.31 23.59 5.02
CA MET A 57 -11.47 23.29 3.84
C MET A 57 -12.26 22.69 2.70
N ILE A 58 -13.24 21.84 3.01
CA ILE A 58 -14.02 21.09 2.02
C ILE A 58 -15.27 21.84 1.57
N GLY A 59 -15.77 22.79 2.36
CA GLY A 59 -17.03 23.47 2.07
C GLY A 59 -18.25 22.56 2.28
N VAL A 60 -19.43 23.01 1.84
CA VAL A 60 -20.64 22.19 1.88
C VAL A 60 -20.54 21.14 0.77
N GLY A 61 -20.66 19.86 1.10
CA GLY A 61 -20.63 18.75 0.13
C GLY A 61 -19.31 18.57 -0.67
N GLY A 62 -18.23 19.27 -0.30
CA GLY A 62 -16.96 19.24 -1.04
C GLY A 62 -16.73 20.41 -2.02
N SER A 63 -17.68 21.37 -2.12
CA SER A 63 -17.63 22.54 -3.03
C SER A 63 -16.31 23.30 -3.02
N ASP A 64 -15.73 23.57 -1.85
CA ASP A 64 -14.54 24.43 -1.73
C ASP A 64 -13.23 23.67 -1.95
N TRP A 65 -13.26 22.34 -1.95
CA TRP A 65 -12.08 21.49 -1.86
C TRP A 65 -11.04 21.79 -2.94
N LYS A 66 -11.43 21.77 -4.22
CA LYS A 66 -10.52 21.99 -5.37
C LYS A 66 -9.84 23.37 -5.28
N HIS A 67 -10.59 24.40 -4.88
CA HIS A 67 -10.04 25.74 -4.69
C HIS A 67 -9.11 25.85 -3.47
N TYR A 68 -9.47 25.21 -2.35
CA TYR A 68 -8.68 25.23 -1.14
C TYR A 68 -7.35 24.47 -1.31
N VAL A 69 -7.36 23.30 -1.96
CA VAL A 69 -6.15 22.53 -2.28
C VAL A 69 -5.20 23.36 -3.13
N ARG A 70 -5.69 23.95 -4.23
CA ARG A 70 -4.88 24.79 -5.12
C ARG A 70 -4.27 26.00 -4.42
N ARG A 71 -5.00 26.66 -3.51
CA ARG A 71 -4.50 27.85 -2.80
C ARG A 71 -3.65 27.55 -1.55
N ARG A 72 -3.83 26.40 -0.89
CA ARG A 72 -3.21 26.10 0.40
C ARG A 72 -2.67 24.66 0.49
N PRO A 73 -1.91 24.15 -0.50
CA PRO A 73 -1.49 22.75 -0.57
C PRO A 73 -0.69 22.31 0.65
N ASN A 74 0.24 23.15 1.13
CA ASN A 74 1.04 22.88 2.34
C ASN A 74 0.18 22.71 3.61
N ILE A 75 -0.96 23.41 3.70
CA ILE A 75 -1.89 23.27 4.83
C ILE A 75 -2.71 21.99 4.72
N VAL A 76 -3.13 21.61 3.50
CA VAL A 76 -3.80 20.32 3.24
C VAL A 76 -2.86 19.18 3.60
N LYS A 77 -1.67 19.12 2.99
CA LYS A 77 -0.63 18.10 3.26
C LYS A 77 -0.37 17.91 4.76
N ARG A 78 -0.14 19.01 5.48
CA ARG A 78 0.10 18.99 6.94
C ARG A 78 -1.10 18.49 7.74
N ARG A 79 -2.34 18.69 7.27
CA ARG A 79 -3.55 18.22 7.95
C ARG A 79 -3.84 16.75 7.63
N VAL A 80 -3.64 16.33 6.38
CA VAL A 80 -3.69 14.92 5.97
C VAL A 80 -2.71 14.08 6.79
N ARG A 81 -1.43 14.50 6.89
CA ARG A 81 -0.42 13.83 7.72
C ARG A 81 -0.77 13.75 9.22
N LYS A 82 -1.56 14.69 9.73
CA LYS A 82 -2.09 14.66 11.11
C LYS A 82 -3.32 13.74 11.26
N GLY A 83 -3.79 13.14 10.18
CA GLY A 83 -5.01 12.32 10.09
C GLY A 83 -6.27 13.12 9.75
N ILE A 84 -7.13 12.51 8.96
CA ILE A 84 -8.48 12.99 8.66
C ILE A 84 -9.40 12.61 9.85
N PRO A 85 -10.31 13.49 10.30
CA PRO A 85 -11.30 13.13 11.32
C PRO A 85 -12.18 11.98 10.82
N ASP A 86 -12.46 11.05 11.71
CA ASP A 86 -13.14 9.77 11.42
C ASP A 86 -14.40 9.94 10.56
N CYS A 87 -15.36 10.71 11.07
CA CYS A 87 -16.63 11.08 10.42
C CYS A 87 -16.52 11.88 9.11
N LEU A 88 -15.32 12.25 8.67
CA LEU A 88 -15.08 12.97 7.41
C LEU A 88 -14.35 12.11 6.38
N ARG A 89 -13.86 10.91 6.70
CA ARG A 89 -13.06 10.10 5.78
C ARG A 89 -13.79 9.76 4.49
N GLY A 90 -15.04 9.26 4.55
CA GLY A 90 -15.82 8.92 3.36
C GLY A 90 -15.81 10.04 2.30
N LEU A 91 -16.26 11.24 2.70
CA LEU A 91 -16.26 12.40 1.82
C LEU A 91 -14.85 12.88 1.44
N VAL A 92 -13.92 12.99 2.39
CA VAL A 92 -12.58 13.55 2.13
C VAL A 92 -11.75 12.62 1.24
N TRP A 93 -11.89 11.30 1.38
CA TRP A 93 -11.22 10.32 0.54
C TRP A 93 -11.71 10.40 -0.91
N GLN A 94 -13.02 10.48 -1.15
CA GLN A 94 -13.57 10.69 -2.50
C GLN A 94 -13.07 12.00 -3.15
N LEU A 95 -12.96 13.06 -2.34
CA LEU A 95 -12.46 14.36 -2.79
C LEU A 95 -10.95 14.36 -3.08
N ILE A 96 -10.16 13.59 -2.32
CA ILE A 96 -8.72 13.43 -2.55
C ILE A 96 -8.45 12.55 -3.78
N SER A 97 -9.19 11.45 -3.94
CA SER A 97 -8.98 10.46 -5.01
C SER A 97 -9.51 10.91 -6.38
N GLY A 98 -10.46 11.85 -6.40
CA GLY A 98 -11.21 12.22 -7.61
C GLY A 98 -12.39 11.29 -7.92
N SER A 99 -12.67 10.26 -7.10
CA SER A 99 -13.76 9.31 -7.39
C SER A 99 -15.13 9.97 -7.46
N ARG A 100 -15.36 11.05 -6.70
CA ARG A 100 -16.60 11.83 -6.76
C ARG A 100 -16.83 12.46 -8.14
N ASP A 101 -15.75 12.91 -8.79
CA ASP A 101 -15.85 13.47 -10.14
C ASP A 101 -16.12 12.36 -11.17
N LEU A 102 -15.53 11.17 -11.00
CA LEU A 102 -15.82 10.01 -11.84
C LEU A 102 -17.29 9.59 -11.74
N LEU A 103 -17.82 9.43 -10.51
CA LEU A 103 -19.22 9.10 -10.25
C LEU A 103 -20.17 10.09 -10.94
N LEU A 104 -19.97 11.39 -10.69
CA LEU A 104 -20.82 12.45 -11.24
C LEU A 104 -20.75 12.56 -12.78
N THR A 105 -19.66 12.11 -13.40
CA THR A 105 -19.48 12.10 -14.86
C THR A 105 -20.02 10.83 -15.51
N ASN A 106 -20.26 9.76 -14.74
CA ASN A 106 -20.65 8.43 -15.22
C ASN A 106 -21.84 7.84 -14.42
N PRO A 107 -22.96 8.57 -14.28
CA PRO A 107 -24.13 8.08 -13.55
C PRO A 107 -24.72 6.81 -14.19
N GLY A 108 -25.24 5.89 -13.38
CA GLY A 108 -25.86 4.66 -13.86
C GLY A 108 -24.91 3.50 -14.17
N VAL A 109 -23.58 3.73 -14.22
CA VAL A 109 -22.61 2.66 -14.56
C VAL A 109 -22.59 1.56 -13.50
N TYR A 110 -22.64 1.93 -12.21
CA TYR A 110 -22.64 0.94 -11.13
C TYR A 110 -23.91 0.09 -11.19
N GLU A 111 -25.07 0.73 -11.37
CA GLU A 111 -26.37 0.08 -11.51
C GLU A 111 -26.43 -0.83 -12.74
N VAL A 112 -25.86 -0.42 -13.87
CA VAL A 112 -25.72 -1.29 -15.06
C VAL A 112 -24.86 -2.51 -14.75
N THR A 113 -23.73 -2.37 -14.05
CA THR A 113 -22.96 -3.54 -13.62
C THR A 113 -23.74 -4.44 -12.65
N GLN A 114 -24.54 -3.86 -11.74
CA GLN A 114 -25.44 -4.64 -10.88
C GLN A 114 -26.53 -5.37 -11.66
N VAL A 115 -27.12 -4.77 -12.70
CA VAL A 115 -28.11 -5.45 -13.55
C VAL A 115 -27.48 -6.66 -14.24
N VAL A 116 -26.27 -6.53 -14.79
CA VAL A 116 -25.52 -7.66 -15.38
C VAL A 116 -25.25 -8.79 -14.36
N ILE A 117 -25.12 -8.46 -13.07
CA ILE A 117 -24.92 -9.44 -11.98
C ILE A 117 -26.22 -10.17 -11.60
N HIS A 118 -27.39 -9.54 -11.78
CA HIS A 118 -28.69 -10.08 -11.33
C HIS A 118 -29.49 -10.82 -12.42
N VAL A 119 -28.98 -10.94 -13.65
CA VAL A 119 -29.60 -11.80 -14.68
C VAL A 119 -29.38 -13.27 -14.30
N ASN A 120 -30.43 -14.09 -14.43
CA ASN A 120 -30.40 -15.52 -14.12
C ASN A 120 -29.21 -16.24 -14.80
N PRO A 121 -28.44 -17.07 -14.06
CA PRO A 121 -27.35 -17.85 -14.65
C PRO A 121 -27.81 -18.93 -15.65
N ALA A 122 -29.12 -19.15 -15.81
CA ALA A 122 -29.71 -20.00 -16.84
C ALA A 122 -29.93 -19.28 -18.18
N ASP A 123 -30.09 -17.95 -18.17
CA ASP A 123 -30.46 -17.16 -19.35
C ASP A 123 -29.24 -16.49 -20.03
N LEU A 124 -28.08 -16.45 -19.35
CA LEU A 124 -26.81 -15.97 -19.89
C LEU A 124 -25.92 -17.12 -20.36
N VAL A 125 -25.97 -17.38 -21.66
CA VAL A 125 -25.06 -18.29 -22.37
C VAL A 125 -23.60 -17.83 -22.20
N VAL A 126 -22.82 -18.56 -21.39
CA VAL A 126 -21.35 -18.65 -21.39
C VAL A 126 -20.59 -17.31 -21.36
N TYR A 127 -20.44 -16.73 -20.15
CA TYR A 127 -19.50 -15.61 -19.90
C TYR A 127 -18.78 -15.74 -18.54
N GLU A 128 -17.84 -16.69 -18.43
CA GLU A 128 -16.74 -16.76 -17.43
C GLU A 128 -17.07 -16.47 -15.94
N THR A 129 -18.35 -16.57 -15.56
CA THR A 129 -18.87 -16.18 -14.24
C THR A 129 -18.22 -16.96 -13.08
N SER A 130 -17.61 -18.11 -13.36
CA SER A 130 -16.98 -19.00 -12.38
C SER A 130 -15.58 -18.57 -11.90
N ALA A 131 -14.79 -17.84 -12.71
CA ALA A 131 -13.36 -17.66 -12.44
C ALA A 131 -13.09 -16.74 -11.24
N SER A 132 -13.53 -15.48 -11.30
CA SER A 132 -13.35 -14.51 -10.21
C SER A 132 -14.30 -14.76 -9.04
N GLU A 133 -15.47 -15.35 -9.27
CA GLU A 133 -16.55 -15.40 -8.27
C GLU A 133 -16.23 -16.31 -7.08
N LEU A 134 -15.63 -17.48 -7.33
CA LEU A 134 -15.24 -18.39 -6.26
C LEU A 134 -14.13 -17.79 -5.36
N ASP A 135 -13.25 -16.99 -5.95
CA ASP A 135 -12.18 -16.30 -5.21
C ASP A 135 -12.72 -15.08 -4.43
N ILE A 136 -13.68 -14.33 -5.01
CA ILE A 136 -14.44 -13.29 -4.29
C ILE A 136 -15.15 -13.89 -3.06
N ILE A 137 -15.90 -15.00 -3.24
CA ILE A 137 -16.64 -15.66 -2.15
C ILE A 137 -15.68 -16.14 -1.05
N ARG A 138 -14.52 -16.69 -1.42
CA ARG A 138 -13.48 -17.10 -0.45
C ARG A 138 -12.96 -15.91 0.35
N ASP A 139 -12.71 -14.78 -0.31
CA ASP A 139 -12.10 -13.61 0.31
C ASP A 139 -13.06 -12.77 1.15
N ILE A 140 -14.35 -12.73 0.82
CA ILE A 140 -15.39 -12.12 1.66
C ILE A 140 -15.39 -12.72 3.06
N SER A 141 -15.31 -14.05 3.18
CA SER A 141 -15.40 -14.75 4.46
C SER A 141 -14.27 -14.43 5.45
N ARG A 142 -13.15 -13.92 4.94
CA ARG A 142 -11.92 -13.60 5.69
C ARG A 142 -11.57 -12.11 5.70
N THR A 143 -12.40 -11.25 5.09
CA THR A 143 -12.22 -9.79 5.08
C THR A 143 -12.83 -9.19 6.34
N PHE A 144 -11.99 -8.64 7.23
CA PHE A 144 -12.37 -8.06 8.53
C PHE A 144 -13.39 -8.92 9.34
N PRO A 145 -13.14 -10.22 9.57
CA PRO A 145 -14.14 -11.16 10.10
C PRO A 145 -14.56 -10.86 11.55
N SER A 146 -13.74 -10.12 12.30
CA SER A 146 -14.05 -9.64 13.66
C SER A 146 -14.76 -8.28 13.69
N HIS A 147 -15.09 -7.68 12.54
CA HIS A 147 -15.82 -6.42 12.46
C HIS A 147 -17.33 -6.67 12.35
N VAL A 148 -18.15 -5.99 13.15
CA VAL A 148 -19.61 -6.27 13.26
C VAL A 148 -20.39 -6.21 11.94
N PHE A 149 -19.97 -5.38 10.99
CA PHE A 149 -20.60 -5.29 9.66
C PHE A 149 -20.30 -6.50 8.75
N PHE A 150 -19.15 -7.17 8.94
CA PHE A 150 -18.67 -8.27 8.09
C PHE A 150 -18.73 -9.65 8.79
N GLN A 151 -18.86 -9.70 10.11
CA GLN A 151 -18.89 -10.93 10.90
C GLN A 151 -20.02 -11.88 10.49
N GLN A 152 -21.22 -11.35 10.20
CA GLN A 152 -22.36 -12.18 9.83
C GLN A 152 -22.16 -12.78 8.44
N ARG A 153 -22.04 -14.11 8.38
CA ARG A 153 -21.99 -14.87 7.12
C ARG A 153 -23.24 -14.59 6.29
N HIS A 154 -23.07 -14.19 5.03
CA HIS A 154 -24.14 -13.73 4.12
C HIS A 154 -24.93 -12.49 4.63
N GLY A 155 -24.43 -11.80 5.67
CA GLY A 155 -24.98 -10.56 6.20
C GLY A 155 -24.86 -9.38 5.23
N PRO A 156 -25.38 -8.19 5.60
CA PRO A 156 -25.37 -7.03 4.72
C PRO A 156 -23.97 -6.65 4.24
N GLY A 157 -22.97 -6.50 5.13
CA GLY A 157 -21.63 -6.10 4.71
C GLY A 157 -20.91 -7.10 3.82
N GLN A 158 -21.15 -8.42 4.01
CA GLN A 158 -20.62 -9.45 3.10
C GLN A 158 -21.26 -9.37 1.71
N ARG A 159 -22.56 -9.05 1.61
CA ARG A 159 -23.25 -8.82 0.34
C ARG A 159 -22.77 -7.54 -0.34
N SER A 160 -22.65 -6.43 0.39
CA SER A 160 -22.08 -5.19 -0.14
C SER A 160 -20.66 -5.39 -0.68
N LEU A 161 -19.83 -6.16 0.03
CA LEU A 161 -18.49 -6.51 -0.42
C LEU A 161 -18.49 -7.36 -1.70
N TYR A 162 -19.39 -8.35 -1.80
CA TYR A 162 -19.61 -9.11 -3.04
C TYR A 162 -20.01 -8.18 -4.19
N ASN A 163 -21.02 -7.34 -3.99
CA ASN A 163 -21.57 -6.45 -5.03
C ASN A 163 -20.49 -5.54 -5.62
N VAL A 164 -19.67 -4.90 -4.77
CA VAL A 164 -18.60 -3.99 -5.21
C VAL A 164 -17.49 -4.73 -5.94
N LEU A 165 -17.03 -5.86 -5.42
CA LEU A 165 -15.95 -6.65 -6.05
C LEU A 165 -16.39 -7.27 -7.38
N LYS A 166 -17.61 -7.81 -7.43
CA LYS A 166 -18.20 -8.38 -8.64
C LYS A 166 -18.41 -7.29 -9.70
N ALA A 167 -18.95 -6.13 -9.33
CA ALA A 167 -19.08 -4.98 -10.23
C ALA A 167 -17.73 -4.55 -10.82
N TYR A 168 -16.69 -4.44 -9.98
CA TYR A 168 -15.35 -4.12 -10.45
C TYR A 168 -14.82 -5.16 -11.45
N SER A 169 -14.96 -6.46 -11.15
CA SER A 169 -14.49 -7.54 -12.03
C SER A 169 -15.19 -7.58 -13.40
N VAL A 170 -16.41 -7.05 -13.49
CA VAL A 170 -17.16 -6.89 -14.75
C VAL A 170 -16.75 -5.62 -15.48
N PHE A 171 -16.50 -4.53 -14.75
CA PHE A 171 -16.08 -3.22 -15.28
C PHE A 171 -14.67 -3.26 -15.88
N ASP A 172 -13.74 -3.96 -15.24
CA ASP A 172 -12.32 -4.00 -15.62
C ASP A 172 -11.84 -5.45 -15.77
N ARG A 173 -12.13 -6.06 -16.93
CA ARG A 173 -11.89 -7.49 -17.17
C ARG A 173 -10.41 -7.88 -17.21
N ASP A 174 -9.52 -6.95 -17.54
CA ASP A 174 -8.07 -7.20 -17.60
C ASP A 174 -7.47 -7.42 -16.19
N VAL A 175 -8.10 -6.82 -15.17
CA VAL A 175 -7.81 -7.04 -13.75
C VAL A 175 -8.71 -8.14 -13.16
N GLY A 176 -10.00 -8.12 -13.48
CA GLY A 176 -11.01 -9.01 -12.90
C GLY A 176 -11.08 -8.87 -11.38
N TYR A 177 -10.86 -9.98 -10.68
CA TYR A 177 -10.62 -10.00 -9.23
C TYR A 177 -9.29 -10.68 -8.92
N VAL A 178 -8.51 -10.06 -8.02
CA VAL A 178 -7.31 -10.65 -7.44
C VAL A 178 -7.38 -10.62 -5.92
N GLN A 179 -6.92 -11.73 -5.33
CA GLN A 179 -6.81 -11.92 -3.89
C GLN A 179 -6.15 -10.71 -3.20
N GLY A 180 -6.85 -10.16 -2.20
CA GLY A 180 -6.43 -8.97 -1.46
C GLY A 180 -7.25 -7.71 -1.77
N MET A 181 -7.88 -7.63 -2.96
CA MET A 181 -8.80 -6.52 -3.29
C MET A 181 -9.97 -6.42 -2.29
N GLY A 182 -10.40 -7.55 -1.71
CA GLY A 182 -11.40 -7.57 -0.64
C GLY A 182 -11.06 -6.68 0.56
N PHE A 183 -9.80 -6.60 1.00
CA PHE A 183 -9.39 -5.74 2.11
C PHE A 183 -9.37 -4.24 1.75
N ILE A 184 -9.32 -3.92 0.46
CA ILE A 184 -9.48 -2.54 -0.02
C ILE A 184 -10.97 -2.19 -0.07
N ALA A 185 -11.78 -2.96 -0.78
CA ALA A 185 -13.22 -2.72 -0.90
C ALA A 185 -13.91 -2.75 0.47
N GLY A 186 -13.53 -3.67 1.35
CA GLY A 186 -14.03 -3.75 2.73
C GLY A 186 -13.68 -2.52 3.56
N LEU A 187 -12.47 -1.98 3.44
CA LEU A 187 -12.07 -0.76 4.14
C LEU A 187 -12.83 0.47 3.63
N LEU A 188 -13.13 0.54 2.32
CA LEU A 188 -13.93 1.61 1.74
C LEU A 188 -15.39 1.55 2.21
N LEU A 189 -16.00 0.37 2.19
CA LEU A 189 -17.39 0.12 2.62
C LEU A 189 -17.66 0.45 4.10
N LEU A 190 -16.62 0.56 4.94
CA LEU A 190 -16.76 1.05 6.32
C LEU A 190 -16.97 2.57 6.43
N TYR A 191 -16.82 3.30 5.32
CA TYR A 191 -16.89 4.78 5.29
C TYR A 191 -17.80 5.37 4.21
N MET A 192 -18.35 4.58 3.29
CA MET A 192 -19.18 5.06 2.18
C MET A 192 -20.11 3.96 1.62
N SER A 193 -20.98 4.33 0.69
CA SER A 193 -21.91 3.41 0.01
C SER A 193 -21.20 2.44 -0.94
N GLU A 194 -21.94 1.45 -1.45
CA GLU A 194 -21.43 0.49 -2.46
C GLU A 194 -20.95 1.20 -3.74
N GLU A 195 -21.74 2.14 -4.28
CA GLU A 195 -21.37 2.92 -5.46
C GLU A 195 -20.15 3.82 -5.21
N ASP A 196 -20.11 4.52 -4.07
CA ASP A 196 -18.97 5.36 -3.70
C ASP A 196 -17.68 4.52 -3.56
N ALA A 197 -17.79 3.31 -2.99
CA ALA A 197 -16.68 2.37 -2.81
C ALA A 197 -16.20 1.78 -4.16
N PHE A 198 -17.12 1.47 -5.06
CA PHE A 198 -16.81 1.07 -6.44
C PHE A 198 -16.04 2.17 -7.17
N TRP A 199 -16.52 3.42 -7.16
CA TRP A 199 -15.83 4.53 -7.82
C TRP A 199 -14.50 4.90 -7.14
N MET A 200 -14.37 4.72 -5.82
CA MET A 200 -13.08 4.80 -5.14
C MET A 200 -12.09 3.74 -5.63
N LEU A 201 -12.53 2.50 -5.84
CA LEU A 201 -11.68 1.43 -6.36
C LEU A 201 -11.25 1.72 -7.81
N VAL A 202 -12.17 2.18 -8.67
CA VAL A 202 -11.85 2.63 -10.04
C VAL A 202 -10.86 3.79 -10.03
N ALA A 203 -11.09 4.83 -9.21
CA ALA A 203 -10.21 5.99 -9.10
C ALA A 203 -8.78 5.63 -8.66
N LEU A 204 -8.64 4.63 -7.77
CA LEU A 204 -7.36 4.10 -7.33
C LEU A 204 -6.66 3.32 -8.45
N LEU A 205 -7.31 2.32 -9.01
CA LEU A 205 -6.66 1.36 -9.91
C LEU A 205 -6.37 1.97 -11.28
N LYS A 206 -7.32 2.69 -11.87
CA LYS A 206 -7.17 3.40 -13.16
C LYS A 206 -6.44 4.74 -13.05
N GLY A 207 -6.17 5.24 -11.83
CA GLY A 207 -5.30 6.39 -11.60
C GLY A 207 -5.92 7.74 -11.92
N ALA A 208 -6.97 8.14 -11.19
CA ALA A 208 -7.67 9.41 -11.40
C ALA A 208 -6.88 10.66 -10.93
N VAL A 209 -6.00 10.52 -9.94
CA VAL A 209 -5.18 11.62 -9.36
C VAL A 209 -3.70 11.26 -9.27
N HIS A 210 -3.38 10.03 -8.88
CA HIS A 210 -2.04 9.46 -8.97
C HIS A 210 -1.96 8.50 -10.17
N GLY A 211 -0.76 8.13 -10.60
CA GLY A 211 -0.60 7.12 -11.66
C GLY A 211 -1.29 5.79 -11.32
N PRO A 212 -1.77 5.05 -12.33
CA PRO A 212 -2.54 3.82 -12.14
C PRO A 212 -1.76 2.76 -11.35
N ILE A 213 -2.48 2.03 -10.51
CA ILE A 213 -1.92 0.92 -9.72
C ILE A 213 -2.58 -0.43 -10.03
N GLU A 214 -3.43 -0.50 -11.06
CA GLU A 214 -4.04 -1.74 -11.59
C GLU A 214 -3.01 -2.86 -11.82
N GLY A 215 -1.77 -2.53 -12.19
CA GLY A 215 -0.68 -3.50 -12.33
C GLY A 215 -0.29 -4.26 -11.06
N LEU A 216 -0.83 -3.88 -9.89
CA LEU A 216 -0.75 -4.68 -8.66
C LEU A 216 -1.64 -5.94 -8.73
N TYR A 217 -2.62 -5.95 -9.63
CA TYR A 217 -3.68 -6.95 -9.77
C TYR A 217 -3.80 -7.48 -11.22
N LEU A 218 -3.03 -6.96 -12.18
CA LEU A 218 -2.90 -7.61 -13.49
C LEU A 218 -2.20 -8.97 -13.36
N SER A 219 -2.46 -9.86 -14.33
CA SER A 219 -1.84 -11.18 -14.40
C SER A 219 -0.31 -11.13 -14.27
N GLY A 220 0.25 -12.00 -13.42
CA GLY A 220 1.68 -11.98 -13.05
C GLY A 220 2.06 -10.97 -11.97
N LEU A 221 1.15 -10.10 -11.53
CA LEU A 221 1.37 -9.07 -10.50
C LEU A 221 2.58 -8.15 -10.81
N PRO A 222 2.75 -7.63 -12.05
CA PRO A 222 3.99 -7.00 -12.50
C PRO A 222 4.42 -5.81 -11.64
N LEU A 223 3.45 -5.01 -11.16
CA LEU A 223 3.75 -3.85 -10.32
C LEU A 223 4.09 -4.24 -8.88
N VAL A 224 3.57 -5.38 -8.37
CA VAL A 224 4.01 -5.94 -7.08
C VAL A 224 5.47 -6.34 -7.16
N GLN A 225 5.85 -7.09 -8.19
CA GLN A 225 7.25 -7.50 -8.40
C GLN A 225 8.18 -6.28 -8.50
N GLN A 226 7.80 -5.27 -9.29
CA GLN A 226 8.55 -4.04 -9.43
C GLN A 226 8.69 -3.28 -8.10
N TYR A 227 7.61 -3.17 -7.31
CA TYR A 227 7.63 -2.50 -6.01
C TYR A 227 8.47 -3.25 -4.97
N LEU A 228 8.43 -4.58 -4.95
CA LEU A 228 9.28 -5.39 -4.08
C LEU A 228 10.77 -5.25 -4.44
N PHE A 229 11.10 -5.23 -5.74
CA PHE A 229 12.47 -4.97 -6.21
C PHE A 229 12.97 -3.56 -5.85
N GLN A 230 12.12 -2.54 -6.02
CA GLN A 230 12.40 -1.17 -5.57
C GLN A 230 12.57 -1.09 -4.05
N PHE A 231 11.75 -1.82 -3.28
CA PHE A 231 11.81 -1.84 -1.83
C PHE A 231 13.09 -2.50 -1.30
N ASP A 232 13.53 -3.62 -1.90
CA ASP A 232 14.82 -4.26 -1.62
C ASP A 232 16.01 -3.29 -1.77
N HIS A 233 16.03 -2.53 -2.87
CA HIS A 233 17.08 -1.53 -3.11
C HIS A 233 17.04 -0.39 -2.08
N LEU A 234 15.84 0.09 -1.72
CA LEU A 234 15.67 1.11 -0.68
C LEU A 234 16.06 0.62 0.72
N VAL A 235 15.86 -0.67 1.04
CA VAL A 235 16.34 -1.26 2.30
C VAL A 235 17.87 -1.28 2.31
N LYS A 236 18.52 -1.67 1.20
CA LYS A 236 19.98 -1.64 1.07
C LYS A 236 20.57 -0.22 1.13
N GLU A 237 19.86 0.77 0.60
CA GLU A 237 20.27 2.18 0.65
C GLU A 237 20.11 2.79 2.05
N HIS A 238 18.93 2.68 2.66
CA HIS A 238 18.60 3.37 3.91
C HIS A 238 18.96 2.59 5.17
N LEU A 239 19.05 1.26 5.10
CA LEU A 239 19.27 0.34 6.22
C LEU A 239 20.37 -0.68 5.86
N PRO A 240 21.59 -0.26 5.45
CA PRO A 240 22.57 -1.13 4.79
C PRO A 240 22.97 -2.37 5.60
N LYS A 241 23.06 -2.27 6.93
CA LYS A 241 23.32 -3.42 7.81
C LYS A 241 22.22 -4.48 7.74
N LEU A 242 20.96 -4.03 7.76
CA LEU A 242 19.78 -4.90 7.65
C LEU A 242 19.66 -5.47 6.23
N GLY A 243 19.94 -4.66 5.21
CA GLY A 243 19.99 -5.11 3.82
C GLY A 243 21.06 -6.19 3.60
N GLU A 244 22.26 -6.05 4.18
CA GLU A 244 23.28 -7.10 4.13
C GLU A 244 22.87 -8.35 4.92
N HIS A 245 22.27 -8.21 6.10
CA HIS A 245 21.74 -9.33 6.87
C HIS A 245 20.66 -10.11 6.09
N PHE A 246 19.72 -9.40 5.45
CA PHE A 246 18.72 -10.03 4.57
C PHE A 246 19.37 -10.77 3.39
N CYS A 247 20.50 -10.30 2.87
CA CYS A 247 21.25 -11.02 1.85
C CYS A 247 21.88 -12.33 2.38
N GLN A 248 22.34 -12.32 3.64
CA GLN A 248 22.97 -13.48 4.30
C GLN A 248 21.93 -14.55 4.66
N GLU A 249 20.81 -14.14 5.26
CA GLU A 249 19.68 -15.01 5.62
C GLU A 249 18.76 -15.33 4.42
N THR A 250 19.08 -14.88 3.21
CA THR A 250 18.30 -15.09 1.97
C THR A 250 16.83 -14.59 2.02
N ILE A 251 16.57 -13.57 2.84
CA ILE A 251 15.26 -12.93 3.01
C ILE A 251 14.92 -12.10 1.77
N ASN A 252 13.79 -12.39 1.13
CA ASN A 252 13.25 -11.61 0.01
C ASN A 252 12.02 -10.81 0.47
N PRO A 253 11.85 -9.53 0.07
CA PRO A 253 10.64 -8.76 0.36
C PRO A 253 9.32 -9.44 -0.02
N SER A 254 9.29 -10.31 -1.04
CA SER A 254 8.09 -11.06 -1.41
C SER A 254 7.53 -11.92 -0.27
N MET A 255 8.39 -12.37 0.65
CA MET A 255 8.05 -13.25 1.78
C MET A 255 7.26 -12.54 2.90
N TYR A 256 7.35 -11.20 2.99
CA TYR A 256 6.76 -10.41 4.08
C TYR A 256 6.03 -9.12 3.64
N ALA A 257 6.52 -8.42 2.60
CA ALA A 257 6.02 -7.10 2.20
C ALA A 257 4.96 -7.13 1.08
N SER A 258 4.72 -8.26 0.40
CA SER A 258 3.74 -8.36 -0.70
C SER A 258 2.36 -7.81 -0.33
N GLN A 259 1.86 -8.17 0.85
CA GLN A 259 0.56 -7.71 1.36
C GLN A 259 0.55 -6.21 1.72
N TRP A 260 1.70 -5.61 2.04
CA TRP A 260 1.80 -4.17 2.35
C TRP A 260 1.46 -3.33 1.12
N PHE A 261 1.92 -3.76 -0.07
CA PHE A 261 1.59 -3.13 -1.35
C PHE A 261 0.20 -3.51 -1.86
N ILE A 262 -0.15 -4.81 -1.84
CA ILE A 262 -1.43 -5.32 -2.37
C ILE A 262 -2.65 -4.83 -1.55
N THR A 263 -2.51 -4.54 -0.25
CA THR A 263 -3.64 -4.10 0.59
C THR A 263 -3.46 -2.70 1.15
N VAL A 264 -2.36 -2.01 0.83
CA VAL A 264 -1.99 -0.72 1.45
C VAL A 264 -2.09 -0.83 2.98
N PHE A 265 -1.46 -1.87 3.52
CA PHE A 265 -1.46 -2.29 4.93
C PHE A 265 -2.82 -2.67 5.55
N SER A 266 -3.95 -2.69 4.83
CA SER A 266 -5.27 -2.94 5.45
C SER A 266 -5.53 -4.38 5.89
N TYR A 267 -4.71 -5.36 5.49
CA TYR A 267 -4.86 -6.76 5.91
C TYR A 267 -4.23 -7.09 7.27
N ALA A 268 -2.93 -6.79 7.44
CA ALA A 268 -2.10 -7.39 8.50
C ALA A 268 -1.77 -6.44 9.67
N PHE A 269 -2.23 -5.20 9.64
CA PHE A 269 -1.85 -4.15 10.61
C PHE A 269 -3.06 -3.64 11.39
N PRO A 270 -2.84 -3.00 12.57
CA PRO A 270 -3.91 -2.35 13.32
C PRO A 270 -4.73 -1.40 12.43
N PHE A 271 -6.07 -1.47 12.57
CA PHE A 271 -6.96 -0.75 11.66
C PHE A 271 -6.80 0.77 11.75
N ASP A 272 -6.53 1.31 12.94
CA ASP A 272 -6.23 2.73 13.15
C ASP A 272 -4.94 3.19 12.45
N LEU A 273 -3.90 2.35 12.42
CA LEU A 273 -2.72 2.58 11.60
C LEU A 273 -3.07 2.53 10.11
N ALA A 274 -3.79 1.50 9.65
CA ALA A 274 -4.19 1.36 8.25
C ALA A 274 -4.94 2.62 7.76
N LEU A 275 -5.93 3.11 8.52
CA LEU A 275 -6.65 4.35 8.22
C LEU A 275 -5.74 5.58 8.10
N ARG A 276 -4.73 5.68 8.95
CA ARG A 276 -3.77 6.79 8.96
C ARG A 276 -2.74 6.70 7.83
N ILE A 277 -2.42 5.49 7.37
CA ILE A 277 -1.67 5.26 6.13
C ILE A 277 -2.53 5.67 4.94
N TRP A 278 -3.79 5.20 4.88
CA TRP A 278 -4.76 5.49 3.82
C TRP A 278 -5.01 6.99 3.61
N ASP A 279 -5.22 7.73 4.70
CA ASP A 279 -5.35 9.20 4.67
C ASP A 279 -4.24 9.86 3.83
N VAL A 280 -2.99 9.39 3.99
CA VAL A 280 -1.79 9.99 3.37
C VAL A 280 -1.47 9.36 2.02
N PHE A 281 -1.68 8.06 1.86
CA PHE A 281 -1.53 7.32 0.60
C PHE A 281 -2.42 7.94 -0.49
N LEU A 282 -3.70 8.21 -0.19
CA LEU A 282 -4.61 8.86 -1.13
C LEU A 282 -4.11 10.25 -1.58
N TYR A 283 -3.39 10.97 -0.72
CA TYR A 283 -2.95 12.35 -1.00
C TYR A 283 -1.53 12.47 -1.58
N GLU A 284 -0.60 11.59 -1.19
CA GLU A 284 0.82 11.62 -1.61
C GLU A 284 1.24 10.43 -2.50
N GLY A 285 0.31 9.52 -2.79
CA GLY A 285 0.50 8.38 -3.66
C GLY A 285 1.32 7.24 -3.05
N ILE A 286 1.64 6.25 -3.89
CA ILE A 286 2.25 4.97 -3.49
C ILE A 286 3.59 5.09 -2.74
N LYS A 287 4.32 6.20 -2.90
CA LYS A 287 5.57 6.48 -2.14
C LYS A 287 5.39 6.41 -0.62
N VAL A 288 4.16 6.61 -0.12
CA VAL A 288 3.84 6.43 1.31
C VAL A 288 4.05 4.99 1.75
N VAL A 289 3.69 3.99 0.93
CA VAL A 289 3.80 2.57 1.27
C VAL A 289 5.26 2.16 1.47
N PHE A 290 6.15 2.58 0.55
CA PHE A 290 7.60 2.40 0.70
C PHE A 290 8.14 3.04 1.99
N ARG A 291 7.77 4.30 2.27
CA ARG A 291 8.19 5.01 3.49
C ARG A 291 7.76 4.33 4.77
N VAL A 292 6.52 3.82 4.82
CA VAL A 292 5.98 3.11 5.99
C VAL A 292 6.70 1.77 6.17
N GLY A 293 6.90 0.99 5.10
CA GLY A 293 7.67 -0.24 5.16
C GLY A 293 9.10 -0.03 5.66
N LEU A 294 9.79 1.00 5.16
CA LEU A 294 11.12 1.36 5.63
C LEU A 294 11.13 1.84 7.09
N ALA A 295 10.08 2.56 7.53
CA ALA A 295 9.97 3.02 8.91
C ALA A 295 9.71 1.87 9.90
N LEU A 296 8.92 0.86 9.52
CA LEU A 296 8.71 -0.37 10.28
C LEU A 296 10.05 -1.11 10.46
N LEU A 297 10.76 -1.38 9.36
CA LEU A 297 12.06 -2.04 9.38
C LEU A 297 13.10 -1.25 10.18
N LYS A 298 13.15 0.08 10.01
CA LYS A 298 14.06 0.96 10.74
C LYS A 298 13.82 0.97 12.25
N SER A 299 12.56 0.84 12.68
CA SER A 299 12.20 0.84 14.10
C SER A 299 12.62 -0.44 14.82
N CYS A 300 12.76 -1.56 14.09
CA CYS A 300 13.19 -2.84 14.64
C CYS A 300 14.61 -3.27 14.21
N GLN A 301 15.33 -2.43 13.45
CA GLN A 301 16.56 -2.84 12.74
C GLN A 301 17.61 -3.48 13.65
N ASP A 302 17.76 -2.95 14.87
CA ASP A 302 18.83 -3.36 15.78
C ASP A 302 18.59 -4.76 16.35
N ASP A 303 17.34 -5.23 16.36
CA ASP A 303 16.98 -6.60 16.71
C ASP A 303 16.92 -7.51 15.48
N LEU A 304 16.31 -7.06 14.37
CA LEU A 304 16.20 -7.84 13.14
C LEU A 304 17.57 -8.29 12.57
N VAL A 305 18.63 -7.48 12.74
CA VAL A 305 20.02 -7.84 12.32
C VAL A 305 20.62 -9.00 13.13
N LYS A 306 20.03 -9.36 14.28
CA LYS A 306 20.53 -10.44 15.15
C LYS A 306 19.84 -11.80 14.89
N LEU A 307 18.72 -11.81 14.16
CA LEU A 307 17.83 -12.97 14.07
C LEU A 307 18.17 -13.86 12.87
N PRO A 308 18.22 -15.20 13.04
CA PRO A 308 18.29 -16.13 11.91
C PRO A 308 16.97 -16.15 11.12
N PHE A 309 16.98 -16.72 9.92
CA PHE A 309 15.86 -16.76 8.97
C PHE A 309 14.47 -17.01 9.59
N GLU A 310 14.30 -18.02 10.45
CA GLU A 310 12.98 -18.38 11.01
C GLU A 310 12.44 -17.31 11.96
N ASP A 311 13.23 -16.89 12.95
CA ASP A 311 12.87 -15.83 13.90
C ASP A 311 12.68 -14.49 13.18
N LEU A 312 13.51 -14.22 12.17
CA LEU A 312 13.44 -13.02 11.35
C LEU A 312 12.14 -12.98 10.53
N MET A 313 11.75 -14.10 9.92
CA MET A 313 10.47 -14.25 9.22
C MET A 313 9.27 -14.13 10.16
N HIS A 314 9.39 -14.56 11.42
CA HIS A 314 8.36 -14.34 12.44
C HIS A 314 8.26 -12.86 12.82
N ALA A 315 9.38 -12.19 13.11
CA ALA A 315 9.43 -10.78 13.48
C ALA A 315 8.92 -9.86 12.36
N LEU A 316 9.24 -10.15 11.10
CA LEU A 316 8.77 -9.39 9.92
C LEU A 316 7.26 -9.54 9.63
N ARG A 317 6.61 -10.54 10.22
CA ARG A 317 5.15 -10.72 10.16
C ARG A 317 4.43 -10.13 11.37
N ASN A 318 5.12 -10.06 12.52
CA ASN A 318 4.53 -9.71 13.82
C ASN A 318 5.30 -8.54 14.47
N PHE A 319 5.12 -7.31 13.95
CA PHE A 319 5.73 -6.12 14.53
C PHE A 319 5.16 -5.80 15.93
N PRO A 320 5.98 -5.26 16.86
CA PRO A 320 5.52 -4.77 18.16
C PRO A 320 4.42 -3.69 18.03
N LYS A 321 3.55 -3.58 19.05
CA LYS A 321 2.45 -2.61 19.05
C LYS A 321 2.96 -1.16 19.12
N GLU A 322 4.07 -0.97 19.80
CA GLU A 322 4.78 0.29 20.00
C GLU A 322 5.33 0.84 18.68
N VAL A 323 5.72 -0.06 17.78
CA VAL A 323 6.23 0.25 16.43
C VAL A 323 5.11 0.50 15.43
N THR A 324 3.89 0.02 15.72
CA THR A 324 2.71 0.19 14.86
C THR A 324 1.79 1.34 15.30
N ASP A 325 2.17 2.14 16.30
CA ASP A 325 1.47 3.39 16.63
C ASP A 325 1.57 4.41 15.47
N PRO A 326 0.45 4.85 14.87
CA PRO A 326 0.47 5.82 13.78
C PRO A 326 1.04 7.20 14.16
N ASP A 327 1.04 7.59 15.43
CA ASP A 327 1.59 8.89 15.86
C ASP A 327 3.12 8.87 16.11
N THR A 328 3.77 7.69 16.15
CA THR A 328 5.24 7.54 16.13
C THR A 328 5.77 7.11 14.76
N LEU A 329 5.14 6.10 14.14
CA LEU A 329 5.59 5.48 12.89
C LEU A 329 5.50 6.43 11.69
N LEU A 330 4.41 7.20 11.57
CA LEU A 330 4.22 8.07 10.41
C LEU A 330 5.17 9.28 10.39
N PRO A 331 5.45 9.98 11.51
CA PRO A 331 6.54 10.96 11.57
C PRO A 331 7.90 10.40 11.13
N LEU A 332 8.25 9.18 11.56
CA LEU A 332 9.47 8.51 11.09
C LEU A 332 9.42 8.25 9.59
N ALA A 333 8.32 7.70 9.07
CA ALA A 333 8.12 7.48 7.63
C ALA A 333 8.24 8.78 6.81
N TYR A 334 7.75 9.91 7.33
CA TYR A 334 7.87 11.22 6.66
C TYR A 334 9.30 11.77 6.63
N SER A 335 10.16 11.37 7.57
CA SER A 335 11.57 11.76 7.62
C SER A 335 12.41 11.04 6.55
N ILE A 336 11.95 9.87 6.08
CA ILE A 336 12.64 9.07 5.07
C ILE A 336 12.48 9.74 3.70
N LYS A 337 13.57 10.34 3.24
CA LYS A 337 13.71 10.88 1.88
C LYS A 337 13.85 9.71 0.92
N ILE A 338 12.95 9.61 -0.05
CA ILE A 338 13.05 8.69 -1.17
C ILE A 338 13.07 9.56 -2.42
N GLU A 339 14.19 9.51 -3.16
CA GLU A 339 14.36 10.29 -4.37
C GLU A 339 13.47 9.71 -5.49
N TYR A 340 12.86 10.60 -6.28
CA TYR A 340 11.94 10.14 -7.33
C TYR A 340 12.69 9.45 -8.47
N ASP A 341 13.83 10.01 -8.86
CA ASP A 341 14.61 9.52 -9.99
C ASP A 341 15.24 8.18 -9.67
N PHE A 342 15.76 7.97 -8.46
CA PHE A 342 16.20 6.65 -7.97
C PHE A 342 15.08 5.60 -8.05
N LEU A 343 13.89 5.90 -7.49
CA LEU A 343 12.74 5.00 -7.61
C LEU A 343 12.42 4.68 -9.08
N LYS A 344 12.39 5.71 -9.94
CA LYS A 344 12.05 5.58 -11.36
C LYS A 344 13.08 4.73 -12.12
N GLU A 345 14.37 4.94 -11.86
CA GLU A 345 15.49 4.18 -12.43
C GLU A 345 15.44 2.72 -12.01
N VAL A 346 15.36 2.42 -10.71
CA VAL A 346 15.26 1.05 -10.20
C VAL A 346 14.00 0.34 -10.73
N GLY A 347 12.89 1.06 -10.93
CA GLY A 347 11.69 0.54 -11.57
C GLY A 347 11.85 0.25 -13.08
N GLN A 348 12.63 1.07 -13.81
CA GLN A 348 12.98 0.81 -15.20
C GLN A 348 13.90 -0.41 -15.34
N ILE A 349 14.88 -0.55 -14.44
CA ILE A 349 15.75 -1.73 -14.35
C ILE A 349 14.91 -2.99 -14.14
N SER A 350 14.01 -3.00 -13.15
CA SER A 350 13.12 -4.13 -12.88
C SER A 350 12.30 -4.58 -14.10
N ARG A 351 11.69 -3.65 -14.85
CA ARG A 351 10.93 -4.00 -16.06
C ARG A 351 11.83 -4.57 -17.17
N ARG A 352 12.99 -3.95 -17.43
CA ARG A 352 13.95 -4.42 -18.44
C ARG A 352 14.52 -5.81 -18.09
N LEU A 353 14.70 -6.10 -16.81
CA LEU A 353 15.09 -7.41 -16.31
C LEU A 353 14.00 -8.47 -16.59
N GLU A 354 12.73 -8.18 -16.34
CA GLU A 354 11.63 -9.12 -16.64
C GLU A 354 11.45 -9.33 -18.16
N GLU A 355 11.60 -8.28 -18.98
CA GLU A 355 11.61 -8.41 -20.45
C GLU A 355 12.72 -9.34 -20.96
N LEU A 356 13.92 -9.24 -20.38
CA LEU A 356 15.05 -10.12 -20.72
C LEU A 356 14.80 -11.56 -20.26
N ARG A 357 14.21 -11.74 -19.07
CA ARG A 357 13.81 -13.05 -18.54
C ARG A 357 12.78 -13.72 -19.47
N PHE A 358 11.74 -13.00 -19.88
CA PHE A 358 10.71 -13.51 -20.80
C PHE A 358 11.29 -13.86 -22.19
N LYS A 359 12.17 -13.00 -22.74
CA LYS A 359 12.90 -13.31 -23.98
C LYS A 359 13.73 -14.59 -23.85
N TYR A 360 14.43 -14.77 -22.72
CA TYR A 360 15.21 -15.98 -22.46
C TYR A 360 14.32 -17.23 -22.34
N GLU A 361 13.18 -17.13 -21.63
CA GLU A 361 12.17 -18.20 -21.52
C GLU A 361 11.61 -18.64 -22.87
N ASN A 362 11.36 -17.70 -23.77
CA ASN A 362 10.83 -18.00 -25.10
C ASN A 362 11.86 -18.69 -26.01
N VAL A 363 13.16 -18.34 -25.89
CA VAL A 363 14.23 -18.94 -26.71
C VAL A 363 14.66 -20.32 -26.19
N HIS A 364 14.76 -20.52 -24.87
CA HIS A 364 15.33 -21.73 -24.28
C HIS A 364 14.29 -22.66 -23.61
N GLY A 365 13.02 -22.23 -23.61
CA GLY A 365 11.94 -22.88 -22.87
C GLY A 365 12.12 -22.83 -21.35
N LYS A 366 11.08 -23.21 -20.59
CA LYS A 366 11.12 -23.27 -19.12
C LYS A 366 12.20 -24.21 -18.55
N LYS A 367 12.73 -25.14 -19.37
CA LYS A 367 13.85 -26.03 -18.99
C LYS A 367 15.23 -25.35 -19.05
N GLY A 368 15.41 -24.28 -19.85
CA GLY A 368 16.67 -23.56 -19.92
C GLY A 368 17.07 -22.88 -18.60
N LEU A 369 16.10 -22.26 -17.92
CA LEU A 369 16.31 -21.62 -16.61
C LEU A 369 16.55 -22.63 -15.48
N SER A 370 15.90 -23.81 -15.52
CA SER A 370 16.14 -24.84 -14.49
C SER A 370 17.50 -25.51 -14.64
N MET A 371 18.10 -25.51 -15.83
CA MET A 371 19.49 -25.93 -16.05
C MET A 371 20.51 -24.88 -15.57
N LEU A 372 20.27 -23.58 -15.80
CA LEU A 372 21.05 -22.49 -15.18
C LEU A 372 21.09 -22.63 -13.65
N SER A 373 19.95 -22.95 -13.02
CA SER A 373 19.85 -23.17 -11.58
C SER A 373 20.50 -24.48 -11.06
N ARG A 374 20.93 -25.40 -11.94
CA ARG A 374 21.44 -26.74 -11.57
C ARG A 374 22.85 -27.07 -12.09
N GLY A 375 23.43 -26.23 -12.95
CA GLY A 375 24.75 -26.46 -13.54
C GLY A 375 25.91 -26.37 -12.53
N LYS A 376 26.82 -27.35 -12.56
CA LYS A 376 28.05 -27.36 -11.71
C LYS A 376 29.14 -26.37 -12.14
N HIS A 377 28.87 -25.43 -13.05
CA HIS A 377 29.78 -24.34 -13.41
C HIS A 377 29.43 -23.08 -12.62
N LYS A 378 30.10 -22.92 -11.47
CA LYS A 378 29.78 -21.91 -10.44
C LYS A 378 30.29 -20.49 -10.75
N LYS A 379 30.29 -20.07 -12.03
CA LYS A 379 30.70 -18.73 -12.48
C LYS A 379 29.67 -18.14 -13.46
N GLN A 380 29.16 -16.96 -13.11
CA GLN A 380 28.58 -15.93 -13.98
C GLN A 380 27.57 -16.37 -15.05
N LEU A 381 26.29 -16.43 -14.66
CA LEU A 381 25.21 -15.83 -15.47
C LEU A 381 24.01 -15.52 -14.58
N GLU A 382 23.87 -14.24 -14.24
CA GLU A 382 22.88 -13.71 -13.31
C GLU A 382 21.60 -13.32 -14.08
N LEU A 383 20.54 -14.16 -14.02
CA LEU A 383 19.24 -13.93 -14.70
C LEU A 383 18.04 -13.76 -13.72
N PRO A 384 17.10 -12.79 -13.95
CA PRO A 384 16.01 -12.28 -13.06
C PRO A 384 15.03 -13.24 -12.34
N GLY A 385 15.47 -14.36 -11.77
CA GLY A 385 14.62 -15.30 -11.01
C GLY A 385 15.12 -15.68 -9.62
N PHE A 386 16.43 -15.66 -9.38
CA PHE A 386 17.06 -16.01 -8.10
C PHE A 386 18.41 -15.27 -7.95
N TYR A 387 18.60 -14.45 -6.90
CA TYR A 387 19.84 -13.67 -6.72
C TYR A 387 20.33 -13.57 -5.28
N PHE A 388 21.55 -14.05 -5.05
CA PHE A 388 22.67 -13.46 -4.27
C PHE A 388 23.92 -14.36 -4.46
N ARG A 389 25.19 -13.94 -4.41
CA ARG A 389 25.86 -12.61 -4.45
C ARG A 389 27.39 -12.89 -4.45
N LYS A 390 28.20 -12.54 -5.48
CA LYS A 390 29.67 -12.23 -5.33
C LYS A 390 30.42 -11.83 -6.63
N GLN A 391 31.49 -11.05 -6.44
CA GLN A 391 32.38 -10.44 -7.44
C GLN A 391 33.48 -11.40 -7.97
N ALA A 392 33.93 -11.22 -9.23
CA ALA A 392 35.34 -11.16 -9.68
C ALA A 392 35.48 -11.27 -11.23
N ASP A 393 36.56 -10.71 -11.78
CA ASP A 393 36.94 -10.73 -13.21
C ASP A 393 37.47 -12.10 -13.72
N ILE A 394 37.56 -12.25 -15.06
CA ILE A 394 38.71 -12.74 -15.89
C ILE A 394 38.24 -13.29 -17.26
N GLN A 395 39.09 -13.16 -18.29
CA GLN A 395 39.00 -13.68 -19.67
C GLN A 395 38.79 -15.22 -19.71
N GLU A 396 38.33 -15.92 -20.77
CA GLU A 396 38.80 -16.03 -22.17
C GLU A 396 37.72 -16.91 -22.89
N ASN A 397 37.24 -16.67 -24.11
CA ASN A 397 37.91 -16.97 -25.38
C ASN A 397 37.07 -16.47 -26.59
N GLY A 398 37.71 -15.83 -27.57
CA GLY A 398 37.40 -16.13 -28.98
C GLY A 398 36.55 -15.16 -29.80
N GLU A 399 35.36 -14.75 -29.36
CA GLU A 399 34.47 -13.90 -30.19
C GLU A 399 34.01 -12.62 -29.48
N VAL A 400 34.32 -11.47 -30.10
CA VAL A 400 33.98 -10.14 -29.60
C VAL A 400 32.66 -9.68 -30.19
N ILE A 401 31.55 -9.87 -29.47
CA ILE A 401 30.35 -9.08 -29.70
C ILE A 401 30.54 -7.74 -29.00
N GLN A 402 30.99 -6.73 -29.75
CA GLN A 402 30.97 -5.34 -29.28
C GLN A 402 29.52 -4.90 -29.10
N PHE A 403 29.06 -4.83 -27.85
CA PHE A 403 28.06 -3.83 -27.52
C PHE A 403 28.78 -2.48 -27.54
N GLU A 404 28.51 -1.65 -28.54
CA GLU A 404 28.95 -0.25 -28.52
C GLU A 404 28.46 0.40 -27.22
N GLU A 405 29.42 0.76 -26.36
CA GLU A 405 29.11 1.44 -25.13
C GLU A 405 28.49 2.80 -25.44
N GLY A 406 27.22 2.99 -25.06
CA GLY A 406 26.54 4.27 -25.16
C GLY A 406 27.31 5.37 -24.43
N SER A 407 28.10 6.13 -25.20
CA SER A 407 28.78 7.39 -24.91
C SER A 407 29.42 7.55 -23.52
N HIS A 408 30.74 7.77 -23.54
CA HIS A 408 31.60 8.12 -22.40
C HIS A 408 31.07 9.28 -21.52
N HIS A 409 30.15 10.10 -22.03
CA HIS A 409 29.44 11.17 -21.31
C HIS A 409 28.48 10.66 -20.21
N GLN A 410 27.74 9.57 -20.44
CA GLN A 410 26.74 9.07 -19.46
C GLN A 410 27.42 8.45 -18.23
N LYS A 411 28.50 7.68 -18.44
CA LYS A 411 29.35 7.16 -17.34
C LYS A 411 29.99 8.28 -16.50
N GLN A 412 30.37 9.40 -17.13
CA GLN A 412 30.85 10.58 -16.42
C GLN A 412 29.77 11.24 -15.57
N HIS A 413 28.50 11.27 -16.02
CA HIS A 413 27.41 11.89 -15.27
C HIS A 413 27.11 11.13 -13.98
N LEU A 414 26.97 9.80 -14.02
CA LEU A 414 26.77 8.98 -12.82
C LEU A 414 27.98 9.03 -11.88
N ARG A 415 29.22 8.89 -12.38
CA ARG A 415 30.41 8.99 -11.51
C ARG A 415 30.57 10.37 -10.87
N ARG A 416 30.28 11.47 -11.59
CA ARG A 416 30.29 12.83 -11.01
C ARG A 416 29.22 13.01 -9.93
N HIS A 417 28.04 12.41 -10.08
CA HIS A 417 26.98 12.46 -9.06
C HIS A 417 27.38 11.69 -7.79
N TYR A 418 27.91 10.48 -7.92
CA TYR A 418 28.42 9.69 -6.78
C TYR A 418 29.66 10.30 -6.11
N SER A 419 30.46 11.09 -6.84
CA SER A 419 31.65 11.77 -6.28
C SER A 419 31.28 13.06 -5.54
N ARG A 420 30.41 13.92 -6.11
CA ARG A 420 29.99 15.17 -5.46
C ARG A 420 29.29 14.95 -4.11
N ILE A 421 28.44 13.93 -4.01
CA ILE A 421 27.73 13.60 -2.76
C ILE A 421 28.70 13.14 -1.64
N LYS A 422 29.91 12.70 -1.97
CA LYS A 422 30.96 12.38 -0.99
C LYS A 422 31.86 13.56 -0.62
N THR A 423 32.05 14.56 -1.50
CA THR A 423 32.89 15.74 -1.21
C THR A 423 32.16 16.78 -0.36
N ASP A 424 30.85 16.96 -0.54
CA ASP A 424 30.04 17.98 0.17
C ASP A 424 29.72 17.61 1.64
N LYS A 425 30.55 16.75 2.26
CA LYS A 425 30.50 16.39 3.69
C LYS A 425 31.83 16.54 4.43
N HIS A 426 32.88 17.01 3.76
CA HIS A 426 34.20 17.24 4.37
C HIS A 426 34.83 18.57 3.92
N HIS A 427 34.10 19.67 4.08
CA HIS A 427 34.66 20.99 4.40
C HIS A 427 33.54 21.89 4.95
N ASP A 428 33.47 22.00 6.27
CA ASP A 428 32.84 23.12 7.01
C ASP A 428 33.13 22.98 8.52
N LEU A 429 34.42 22.92 8.85
CA LEU A 429 34.98 23.17 10.18
C LEU A 429 36.42 23.66 9.99
N ASP A 430 36.57 24.97 9.87
CA ASP A 430 37.55 25.80 10.59
C ASP A 430 37.33 27.23 10.13
N GLY A 431 37.15 28.15 11.08
CA GLY A 431 36.75 29.53 10.79
C GLY A 431 37.92 30.50 10.88
N GLU A 432 37.79 31.65 10.23
CA GLU A 432 38.41 32.87 10.75
C GLU A 432 37.64 34.13 10.36
N VAL A 433 37.72 35.13 11.23
CA VAL A 433 37.12 36.46 11.06
C VAL A 433 38.16 37.36 10.41
N ILE A 434 37.79 38.13 9.37
CA ILE A 434 38.44 39.42 9.04
C ILE A 434 37.41 40.37 8.41
N GLN A 435 37.63 41.66 8.65
CA GLN A 435 36.77 42.79 8.33
C GLN A 435 37.21 43.53 7.05
N SER A 436 36.36 44.47 6.62
CA SER A 436 36.67 45.72 5.91
C SER A 436 36.92 45.75 4.38
N ASP A 437 36.24 46.75 3.78
CA ASP A 437 36.60 47.63 2.66
C ASP A 437 36.97 47.09 1.26
N GLY A 438 36.36 47.72 0.23
CA GLY A 438 36.71 47.55 -1.18
C GLY A 438 35.69 48.16 -2.14
N ARG A 439 35.89 49.43 -2.54
CA ARG A 439 35.00 50.15 -3.47
C ARG A 439 35.18 49.72 -4.93
N ILE A 440 34.08 49.76 -5.68
CA ILE A 440 33.92 50.28 -7.06
C ILE A 440 34.91 49.78 -8.15
N LEU A 441 34.37 49.22 -9.24
CA LEU A 441 34.57 49.77 -10.59
C LEU A 441 33.51 49.25 -11.59
N THR A 442 33.21 50.08 -12.59
CA THR A 442 32.15 49.89 -13.60
C THR A 442 32.73 49.53 -14.97
N ASN A 443 31.82 49.32 -15.95
CA ASN A 443 32.05 49.16 -17.40
C ASN A 443 32.38 47.70 -17.80
N VAL A 444 31.88 47.17 -18.93
CA VAL A 444 31.09 47.76 -20.05
C VAL A 444 29.78 46.99 -20.22
#